data_AF-A0A938A231-F1
#
_entry.id   AF-A0A938A231-F1
#
_cell.length_a   1.000
_cell.length_b   1.000
_cell.length_c   1.000
_cell.angle_alpha   90.00
_cell.angle_beta   90.00
_cell.angle_gamma   90.00
#
_symmetry.space_group_name_H-M   'P 1'
#
loop_
_entity.id
_entity.type
_entity.pdbx_description
1 polymer ?
#
loop_
_entity_poly.entity_id
_entity_poly.type
_entity_poly.pdbx_seq_one_letter_code
_entity_poly.pdbx_strand_id
1 'polypeptide(L)' 'EATTADATGNEPIFDHAGKPAGKVSSGAYGYHVGQSLALAYLRPDIAAGTELQVMVLGKPHRARVLAGAAFDPLGKRLRA' A
#
# COMPACT_ATOMS: atom_id res chain seq x y z
N GLU A 1 3.48 -2.96 19.18
CA GLU A 1 3.91 -1.74 18.46
C GLU A 1 3.30 -1.77 17.06
N ALA A 2 3.09 -0.63 16.39
CA ALA A 2 2.45 -0.62 15.06
C ALA A 2 3.34 -1.21 13.95
N THR A 3 4.62 -1.48 14.24
CA THR A 3 5.58 -2.17 13.36
C THR A 3 5.19 -3.62 13.03
N THR A 4 4.26 -4.21 13.77
CA THR A 4 3.69 -5.54 13.50
C THR A 4 2.23 -5.48 13.07
N ALA A 5 1.73 -4.31 12.64
CA ALA A 5 0.36 -4.12 12.22
C ALA A 5 0.30 -3.84 10.71
N ASP A 6 -0.52 -4.62 10.01
CA ASP A 6 -0.82 -4.40 8.61
C ASP A 6 -1.99 -3.42 8.46
N ALA A 7 -2.05 -2.76 7.30
CA ALA A 7 -3.28 -2.09 6.90
C ALA A 7 -4.38 -3.14 6.68
N THR A 8 -5.60 -2.82 7.06
CA THR A 8 -6.76 -3.72 6.96
C THR A 8 -7.90 -3.12 6.16
N GLY A 9 -8.03 -1.79 6.17
CA GLY A 9 -9.10 -1.04 5.53
C GLY A 9 -9.39 0.29 6.22
N ASN A 10 -9.77 1.29 5.43
CA ASN A 10 -10.11 2.65 5.85
C ASN A 10 -8.96 3.50 6.42
N GLU A 11 -7.73 3.00 6.49
CA GLU A 11 -6.59 3.83 6.89
C GLU A 11 -6.42 5.01 5.92
N PRO A 12 -6.30 6.24 6.43
CA PRO A 12 -6.06 7.40 5.59
C PRO A 12 -4.61 7.41 5.10
N ILE A 13 -4.44 7.91 3.87
CA ILE A 13 -3.14 7.99 3.20
C ILE A 13 -2.82 9.46 2.96
N PHE A 14 -1.58 9.85 3.22
CA PHE A 14 -1.07 11.21 3.04
C PHE A 14 0.19 11.20 2.18
N ASP A 15 0.42 12.27 1.44
CA ASP A 15 1.72 12.51 0.81
C ASP A 15 2.71 13.17 1.80
N HIS A 16 3.96 13.33 1.38
CA HIS A 16 5.02 13.90 2.22
C HIS A 16 4.78 15.36 2.63
N ALA A 17 3.90 16.09 1.92
CA ALA A 17 3.48 17.44 2.29
C ALA A 17 2.34 17.43 3.32
N GLY A 18 1.87 16.24 3.74
CA GLY A 18 0.76 16.07 4.67
C GLY A 18 -0.61 16.25 4.03
N LYS A 19 -0.71 16.31 2.70
CA LYS A 19 -2.00 16.47 2.01
C LYS A 19 -2.69 15.11 1.87
N PRO A 20 -4.01 15.02 2.11
CA PRO A 20 -4.76 13.76 1.98
C PRO A 20 -4.65 13.17 0.58
N ALA A 21 -4.03 12.00 0.46
CA ALA A 21 -3.69 11.33 -0.80
C ALA A 21 -4.66 10.22 -1.19
N GLY A 22 -5.39 9.64 -0.23
CA GLY A 22 -6.33 8.58 -0.50
C GLY A 22 -6.73 7.80 0.74
N LYS A 23 -7.27 6.59 0.51
CA LYS A 23 -7.70 5.69 1.59
C LYS A 23 -7.48 4.23 1.19
N VAL A 24 -7.02 3.42 2.14
CA VAL A 24 -6.94 1.96 2.00
C VAL A 24 -8.35 1.38 1.88
N SER A 25 -8.55 0.49 0.91
CA SER A 25 -9.78 -0.30 0.79
C SER A 25 -9.64 -1.64 1.51
N SER A 26 -8.52 -2.33 1.28
CA SER A 26 -8.14 -3.58 1.94
C SER A 26 -6.63 -3.70 2.07
N GLY A 27 -6.17 -4.47 3.05
CA GLY A 27 -4.75 -4.81 3.20
C GLY A 27 -4.54 -6.10 3.97
N ALA A 28 -3.33 -6.65 3.84
CA ALA A 28 -2.88 -7.85 4.52
C ALA A 28 -1.34 -8.01 4.39
N TYR A 29 -0.77 -8.91 5.19
CA TYR A 29 0.61 -9.34 5.00
C TYR A 29 0.76 -10.28 3.78
N GLY A 30 1.58 -9.88 2.82
CA GLY A 30 1.91 -10.68 1.64
C GLY A 30 3.06 -11.65 1.91
N TYR A 31 2.76 -12.87 2.36
CA TYR A 31 3.79 -13.88 2.70
C TYR A 31 4.78 -14.20 1.57
N HIS A 32 4.33 -14.20 0.30
CA HIS A 32 5.22 -14.43 -0.84
C HIS A 32 6.23 -13.30 -1.09
N VAL A 33 5.97 -12.09 -0.59
CA VAL A 33 6.82 -10.90 -0.78
C VAL A 33 7.42 -10.37 0.52
N GLY A 34 7.06 -10.97 1.67
CA GLY A 34 7.57 -10.64 3.00
C GLY A 34 7.22 -9.22 3.48
N GLN A 35 6.12 -8.64 2.98
CA GLN A 35 5.77 -7.22 3.21
C GLN A 35 4.27 -7.05 3.39
N SER A 36 3.89 -6.01 4.14
CA SER A 36 2.50 -5.52 4.18
C SER A 36 2.10 -4.99 2.80
N LEU A 37 0.91 -5.35 2.34
CA LEU A 37 0.34 -4.88 1.08
C LEU A 37 -1.04 -4.29 1.32
N ALA A 38 -1.36 -3.22 0.59
CA ALA A 38 -2.65 -2.56 0.64
C ALA A 38 -3.13 -2.20 -0.77
N LEU A 39 -4.42 -2.37 -1.01
CA LEU A 39 -5.13 -1.75 -2.11
C LEU A 39 -5.73 -0.44 -1.62
N ALA A 40 -5.66 0.59 -2.46
CA ALA A 40 -6.10 1.92 -2.07
C ALA A 40 -6.68 2.68 -3.27
N TYR A 41 -7.65 3.54 -2.98
CA TYR A 41 -8.06 4.59 -3.89
C TYR A 41 -7.19 5.82 -3.62
N LEU A 42 -6.55 6.33 -4.66
CA LEU A 42 -5.65 7.47 -4.60
C LEU A 42 -6.19 8.62 -5.44
N ARG A 43 -5.78 9.85 -5.11
CA ARG A 43 -5.99 10.99 -5.99
C ARG A 43 -5.32 10.73 -7.36
N PRO A 44 -5.88 11.23 -8.48
CA PRO A 44 -5.38 10.92 -9.83
C PRO A 44 -3.97 11.43 -10.14
N ASP A 45 -3.46 12.40 -9.38
CA ASP A 45 -2.13 12.98 -9.55
C ASP A 45 -0.99 12.08 -9.06
N ILE A 46 -1.31 10.98 -8.39
CA ILE A 46 -0.33 10.08 -7.77
C ILE A 46 0.03 8.95 -8.74
N ALA A 47 1.28 8.96 -9.20
CA ALA A 47 1.82 7.95 -10.10
C ALA A 47 2.43 6.74 -9.36
N ALA A 48 2.61 5.63 -10.09
CA ALA A 48 3.42 4.51 -9.60
C ALA A 48 4.85 4.96 -9.25
N GLY A 49 5.43 4.36 -8.22
CA GLY A 49 6.72 4.74 -7.65
C GLY A 49 6.65 5.86 -6.60
N THR A 50 5.54 6.59 -6.51
CA THR A 50 5.36 7.64 -5.49
C THR A 50 5.41 7.05 -4.08
N GLU A 51 6.11 7.73 -3.19
CA GLU A 51 6.13 7.43 -1.76
C GLU A 51 5.02 8.18 -1.02
N LEU A 52 4.35 7.47 -0.11
CA LEU A 52 3.22 7.95 0.66
C LEU A 52 3.34 7.47 2.12
N GLN A 53 2.48 8.02 2.97
CA GLN A 53 2.33 7.60 4.37
C GLN A 53 0.93 7.03 4.58
N VAL A 54 0.85 5.77 5.04
CA VAL A 54 -0.39 5.13 5.46
C VAL A 54 -0.48 5.20 6.98
N MET A 55 -1.59 5.70 7.52
CA MET A 55 -1.78 5.83 8.96
C MET A 55 -2.38 4.56 9.54
N VAL A 56 -1.52 3.63 9.98
CA VAL A 56 -1.95 2.39 10.66
C VAL A 56 -1.91 2.62 12.17
N LEU A 57 -3.06 2.43 12.83
CA LEU A 57 -3.24 2.69 14.27
C LEU A 57 -2.72 4.08 14.71
N GLY A 58 -2.96 5.10 13.87
CA GLY A 58 -2.54 6.48 14.13
C GLY A 58 -1.05 6.76 13.93
N LYS A 59 -0.25 5.79 13.44
CA LYS A 59 1.18 5.99 13.17
C LYS A 59 1.48 5.97 11.66
N PRO A 60 2.37 6.84 11.17
CA PRO A 60 2.72 6.87 9.75
C PRO A 60 3.61 5.67 9.39
N HIS A 61 3.24 4.98 8.32
CA HIS A 61 4.01 3.90 7.71
C HIS A 61 4.34 4.27 6.27
N ARG A 62 5.61 4.22 5.90
CA ARG A 62 6.07 4.49 4.54
C ARG A 62 5.51 3.41 3.60
N ALA A 63 4.86 3.84 2.54
CA ALA A 63 4.37 2.98 1.47
C ALA A 63 4.85 3.50 0.11
N ARG A 64 4.94 2.62 -0.88
CA ARG A 64 5.27 2.96 -2.27
C ARG A 64 4.19 2.43 -3.19
N VAL A 65 3.69 3.28 -4.07
CA VAL A 65 2.69 2.89 -5.08
C VAL A 65 3.36 1.93 -6.08
N LEU A 66 2.81 0.74 -6.25
CA LEU A 66 3.31 -0.25 -7.20
C LEU A 66 2.66 -0.06 -8.57
N ALA A 67 3.44 -0.26 -9.64
CA ALA A 67 2.94 -0.22 -11.01
C ALA A 67 2.12 -1.47 -11.41
N GLY A 68 2.21 -2.53 -10.61
CA GLY A 68 1.55 -3.81 -10.86
C GLY A 68 1.56 -4.69 -9.61
N ALA A 69 1.17 -5.95 -9.78
CA ALA A 69 1.15 -6.91 -8.67
C ALA A 69 2.54 -7.08 -8.03
N ALA A 70 2.58 -7.16 -6.70
CA ALA A 70 3.82 -7.37 -5.96
C ALA A 70 4.44 -8.76 -6.21
N PHE A 71 3.61 -9.74 -6.60
CA PHE A 71 4.02 -11.12 -6.86
C PHE A 71 3.56 -11.55 -8.26
N ASP A 72 4.46 -12.20 -8.99
CA ASP A 72 4.27 -12.69 -10.36
C ASP A 72 3.51 -11.69 -11.27
N PRO A 73 4.05 -10.49 -11.51
CA PRO A 73 3.34 -9.45 -12.26
C PRO A 73 3.01 -9.83 -13.72
N LEU A 74 3.70 -10.84 -14.26
CA LEU A 74 3.43 -11.35 -15.61
C LEU A 74 2.51 -12.58 -15.61
N GLY A 75 2.12 -13.09 -14.43
CA GLY A 75 1.24 -14.25 -14.27
C GLY A 75 1.81 -15.53 -14.88
N LYS A 76 3.14 -15.68 -14.94
CA LYS A 76 3.79 -16.82 -15.61
C LYS A 76 3.55 -18.14 -14.87
N ARG A 77 3.42 -18.10 -13.54
CA ARG A 77 3.26 -19.32 -12.73
C ARG A 77 1.89 -19.97 -12.92
N LEU A 78 0.86 -19.18 -13.18
CA LEU A 78 -0.50 -19.68 -13.41
C LEU A 78 -0.68 -20.27 -14.82
N ARG A 79 0.18 -19.89 -15.77
CA ARG A 79 0.05 -20.21 -17.20
C ARG A 79 0.98 -21.33 -17.67
N ALA A 80 1.83 -21.85 -16.78
CA ALA A 80 2.77 -22.92 -17.06
C ALA A 80 2.10 -24.29 -17.06
#